data_AF-A0A3G4WAT4-F1
#
_entry.id   AF-A0A3G4WAT4-F1
#
_cell.length_a   1.000
_cell.length_b   1.000
_cell.length_c   1.000
_cell.angle_alpha   90.00
_cell.angle_beta   90.00
_cell.angle_gamma   90.00
#
_symmetry.space_group_name_H-M   'P 1'
#
loop_
_entity.id
_entity.type
_entity.pdbx_description
1 polymer ?
#
loop_
_entity_poly.entity_id
_entity_poly.type
_entity_poly.pdbx_seq_one_letter_code
_entity_poly.pdbx_strand_id
1 'polypeptide(L)'
;MLPGLGLPCEPVIPGIAQFARGGLPIPATTDDGNHWVDGTCWLYCGRRRTRVLWIGPVSVAGGQAPMYACGPCIEELQERVWDSYQLRDSPGQPGQRPECGRDGRSVAGN
;
A
#
# COMPACT_ATOMS: atom_id res chain seq x y z
N MET A 1 -8.96 -33.44 -30.58
CA MET A 1 -8.82 -32.91 -29.21
C MET A 1 -7.79 -31.80 -29.24
N LEU A 2 -8.21 -30.55 -29.09
CA LEU A 2 -7.32 -29.38 -29.03
C LEU A 2 -7.08 -29.05 -27.54
N PRO A 3 -5.83 -28.82 -27.08
CA PRO A 3 -5.54 -28.50 -25.69
C PRO A 3 -6.10 -27.13 -25.32
N GLY A 4 -6.63 -27.04 -24.09
CA GLY A 4 -7.27 -25.85 -23.55
C GLY A 4 -6.38 -24.63 -23.58
N LEU A 5 -6.92 -23.55 -24.14
CA LEU A 5 -6.37 -22.21 -24.01
C LEU A 5 -6.50 -21.81 -22.53
N GLY A 6 -5.48 -22.13 -21.73
CA GLY A 6 -5.25 -21.43 -20.49
C GLY A 6 -5.15 -19.95 -20.83
N LEU A 7 -6.04 -19.14 -20.26
CA LEU A 7 -5.98 -17.70 -20.40
C LEU A 7 -4.56 -17.26 -20.03
N PRO A 8 -3.80 -16.62 -20.94
CA PRO A 8 -2.50 -16.08 -20.56
C PRO A 8 -2.76 -15.12 -19.41
N CYS A 9 -1.98 -15.24 -18.33
CA CYS A 9 -1.96 -14.24 -17.28
C CYS A 9 -1.58 -12.90 -17.93
N GLU A 10 -2.58 -12.11 -18.31
CA GLU A 10 -2.39 -10.87 -19.05
C GLU A 10 -1.70 -9.85 -18.12
N PRO A 11 -0.65 -9.17 -18.58
CA PRO A 11 0.06 -8.23 -17.75
C PRO A 11 -0.82 -7.02 -17.42
N VAL A 12 -1.14 -6.94 -16.13
CA VAL A 12 -1.47 -5.77 -15.31
C VAL A 12 -1.02 -4.44 -15.96
N ILE A 13 -1.99 -3.53 -16.14
CA ILE A 13 -1.95 -2.20 -16.80
C ILE A 13 -0.54 -1.57 -16.87
N PRO A 14 -0.07 -1.10 -18.04
CA PRO A 14 1.20 -0.38 -18.14
C PRO A 14 1.27 0.78 -17.13
N GLY A 15 2.27 0.75 -16.23
CA GLY A 15 2.47 1.76 -15.18
C GLY A 15 2.43 1.20 -13.76
N ILE A 16 1.55 0.24 -13.46
CA ILE A 16 1.48 -0.41 -12.13
C ILE A 16 2.58 -1.46 -11.92
N ALA A 17 3.05 -2.09 -13.00
CA ALA A 17 4.13 -3.06 -12.94
C ALA A 17 5.43 -2.47 -12.35
N GLN A 18 5.66 -1.16 -12.47
CA GLN A 18 6.86 -0.52 -11.94
C GLN A 18 6.81 -0.34 -10.41
N PHE A 19 5.62 -0.05 -9.86
CA PHE A 19 5.36 -0.10 -8.41
C PHE A 19 5.39 -1.55 -7.89
N ALA A 20 4.84 -2.48 -8.67
CA ALA A 20 4.80 -3.91 -8.31
C ALA A 20 6.19 -4.58 -8.31
N ARG A 21 7.21 -3.98 -8.94
CA ARG A 21 8.61 -4.44 -8.88
C ARG A 21 9.32 -4.11 -7.57
N GLY A 22 8.62 -3.56 -6.58
CA GLY A 22 9.12 -3.47 -5.19
C GLY A 22 9.81 -2.16 -4.82
N GLY A 23 9.67 -1.11 -5.63
CA GLY A 23 10.06 0.24 -5.22
C GLY A 23 8.94 0.90 -4.43
N LEU A 24 9.20 1.27 -3.18
CA LEU A 24 8.33 2.20 -2.44
C LEU A 24 8.15 3.48 -3.27
N PRO A 25 6.94 4.04 -3.39
CA PRO A 25 6.77 5.34 -4.02
C PRO A 25 7.64 6.37 -3.29
N ILE A 26 8.24 7.31 -4.02
CA ILE A 26 9.00 8.39 -3.40
C ILE A 26 8.02 9.24 -2.57
N PRO A 27 8.32 9.57 -1.29
CA PRO A 27 7.48 10.47 -0.52
C PRO A 27 7.30 11.83 -1.21
N ALA A 28 6.21 12.52 -0.89
CA ALA A 28 5.97 13.86 -1.40
C ALA A 28 7.09 14.82 -0.95
N THR A 29 7.63 15.61 -1.88
CA THR A 29 8.68 16.62 -1.64
C THR A 29 8.21 17.99 -2.09
N THR A 30 8.77 19.08 -1.56
CA THR A 30 8.23 20.43 -1.81
C THR A 30 8.23 20.88 -3.27
N ASP A 31 9.01 20.22 -4.12
CA ASP A 31 9.21 20.56 -5.54
C ASP A 31 8.68 19.45 -6.49
N ASP A 32 7.78 18.60 -6.00
CA ASP A 32 7.21 17.45 -6.72
C ASP A 32 5.98 17.79 -7.61
N GLY A 33 5.66 19.07 -7.75
CA GLY A 33 4.48 19.53 -8.50
C GLY A 33 3.17 19.49 -7.70
N ASN A 34 3.18 19.03 -6.44
CA ASN A 34 2.02 19.15 -5.56
C ASN A 34 1.82 20.60 -5.08
N HIS A 35 0.58 20.93 -4.71
CA HIS A 35 0.24 22.26 -4.20
C HIS A 35 0.58 22.38 -2.71
N TRP A 36 1.83 22.74 -2.43
CA TRP A 36 2.31 23.07 -1.08
C TRP A 36 1.90 24.50 -0.69
N VAL A 37 1.51 24.69 0.58
CA VAL A 37 1.17 26.00 1.15
C VAL A 37 1.97 26.25 2.43
N ASP A 38 2.15 27.50 2.83
CA ASP A 38 2.72 27.81 4.14
C ASP A 38 1.68 27.62 5.24
N GLY A 39 2.02 26.88 6.28
CA GLY A 39 1.10 26.58 7.36
C GLY A 39 1.71 25.84 8.53
N THR A 40 0.82 25.25 9.33
CA THR A 40 1.19 24.41 10.47
C THR A 40 1.21 22.96 10.07
N CYS A 41 2.26 22.22 10.42
CA CYS A 41 2.29 20.77 10.30
C CYS A 41 1.50 20.16 11.47
N TRP A 42 0.47 19.37 11.14
CA TRP A 42 -0.41 18.74 12.14
C TRP A 42 0.13 17.41 12.66
N LEU A 43 1.23 16.93 12.06
CA LEU A 43 1.94 15.74 12.51
C LEU A 43 2.99 16.08 13.58
N TYR A 44 3.86 15.11 13.86
CA TYR A 44 4.75 15.02 15.01
C TYR A 44 5.58 16.28 15.31
N CYS A 45 6.01 17.03 14.29
CA CYS A 45 6.88 18.20 14.51
C CYS A 45 6.15 19.47 14.96
N GLY A 46 4.83 19.59 14.73
CA GLY A 46 4.04 20.75 15.17
C GLY A 46 4.47 22.14 14.66
N ARG A 47 5.39 22.22 13.70
CA ARG A 47 5.96 23.49 13.21
C ARG A 47 4.87 24.37 12.60
N ARG A 48 4.78 25.64 13.04
CA ARG A 48 3.71 26.59 12.67
C ARG A 48 3.94 27.38 11.37
N ARG A 49 5.18 27.40 10.85
CA ARG A 49 5.58 28.13 9.64
C ARG A 49 6.50 27.24 8.81
N THR A 50 5.90 26.33 8.07
CA THR A 50 6.60 25.44 7.15
C THR A 50 5.74 25.20 5.92
N ARG A 51 6.37 24.80 4.81
CA ARG A 51 5.66 24.26 3.65
C ARG A 51 4.96 22.98 4.07
N VAL A 52 3.65 22.93 3.84
CA VAL A 52 2.78 21.79 4.14
C VAL A 52 1.94 21.41 2.93
N LEU A 53 1.67 20.11 2.81
CA LEU A 53 0.82 19.52 1.80
C LEU A 53 -0.44 18.99 2.47
N TRP A 54 -1.58 19.08 1.79
CA TRP A 54 -2.81 18.42 2.20
C TRP A 54 -2.64 16.89 2.04
N ILE A 55 -2.77 16.14 3.12
CA ILE A 55 -2.56 14.67 3.12
C ILE A 55 -3.86 13.87 3.28
N GLY A 56 -5.00 14.55 3.40
CA GLY A 56 -6.33 13.93 3.53
C GLY A 56 -7.19 14.58 4.61
N PRO A 57 -8.46 14.20 4.72
CA PRO A 57 -9.32 14.62 5.82
C PRO A 57 -8.99 13.87 7.12
N VAL A 58 -9.09 14.55 8.25
CA VAL A 58 -9.10 13.94 9.59
C VAL A 58 -10.46 14.13 10.23
N SER A 59 -10.97 13.09 10.88
CA SER A 59 -12.27 13.11 11.55
C SER A 59 -12.09 13.03 13.07
N VAL A 60 -12.92 13.78 13.78
CA VAL A 60 -13.10 13.70 15.24
C VAL A 60 -14.59 13.54 15.52
N ALA A 61 -14.96 13.24 16.77
CA ALA A 61 -16.36 13.23 17.17
C ALA A 61 -16.99 14.60 16.87
N GLY A 62 -17.96 14.62 15.95
CA GLY A 62 -18.70 15.83 15.57
C GLY A 62 -18.06 16.71 14.49
N GLY A 63 -16.97 16.30 13.83
CA GLY A 63 -16.40 17.13 12.75
C GLY A 63 -15.32 16.46 11.90
N GLN A 64 -15.05 17.09 10.76
CA GLN A 64 -13.96 16.73 9.84
C GLN A 64 -13.22 18.00 9.42
N ALA A 65 -11.90 17.90 9.25
CA ALA A 65 -11.07 19.00 8.77
C ALA A 65 -10.00 18.48 7.79
N PRO A 66 -9.51 19.32 6.86
CA PRO A 66 -8.35 18.98 6.04
C PRO A 66 -7.09 18.92 6.92
N MET A 67 -6.31 17.85 6.79
CA MET A 67 -5.06 17.65 7.51
C MET A 67 -3.86 18.00 6.63
N TYR A 68 -2.91 18.74 7.20
CA TYR A 68 -1.72 19.23 6.49
C TYR A 68 -0.43 18.80 7.19
N ALA A 69 0.59 18.43 6.41
CA ALA A 69 1.88 17.97 6.92
C ALA A 69 3.08 18.47 6.09
N CYS A 70 4.23 18.67 6.74
CA CYS A 70 5.48 19.01 6.05
C CYS A 70 6.19 17.77 5.50
N GLY A 71 7.01 17.94 4.45
CA GLY A 71 7.76 16.86 3.77
C GLY A 71 8.42 15.85 4.71
N PRO A 72 9.28 16.27 5.66
CA PRO A 72 9.94 15.34 6.58
C PRO A 72 8.97 14.49 7.44
N CYS A 73 7.78 15.02 7.75
CA CYS A 73 6.77 14.26 8.49
C CYS A 73 5.95 13.34 7.58
N ILE A 74 5.85 13.64 6.29
CA ILE A 74 5.20 12.77 5.30
C ILE A 74 6.10 11.57 5.01
N GLU A 75 7.41 11.77 4.89
CA GLU A 75 8.41 10.70 4.76
C GLU A 75 8.33 9.71 5.93
N GLU A 76 8.45 10.22 7.17
CA GLU A 76 8.29 9.41 8.38
C GLU A 76 6.93 8.69 8.45
N LEU A 77 5.84 9.36 8.04
CA LEU A 77 4.51 8.73 8.01
C LEU A 77 4.46 7.58 7.01
N GLN A 78 5.05 7.76 5.83
CA GLN A 78 5.08 6.72 4.79
C GLN A 78 5.84 5.48 5.25
N GLU A 79 6.99 5.65 5.91
CA GLU A 79 7.76 4.55 6.49
C GLU A 79 6.91 3.76 7.50
N ARG A 80 6.26 4.45 8.44
CA ARG A 80 5.38 3.82 9.45
C ARG A 80 4.20 3.09 8.83
N VAL A 81 3.60 3.65 7.78
CA VAL A 81 2.51 3.00 7.04
C VAL A 81 3.03 1.70 6.43
N TRP A 82 4.21 1.71 5.83
CA TRP A 82 4.78 0.53 5.22
C TRP A 82 5.15 -0.54 6.24
N ASP A 83 5.78 -0.16 7.35
CA ASP A 83 6.06 -1.06 8.47
C ASP A 83 4.79 -1.71 9.01
N SER A 84 3.67 -0.97 9.02
CA SER A 84 2.38 -1.51 9.45
C SER A 84 1.84 -2.60 8.52
N TYR A 85 2.12 -2.53 7.21
CA TYR A 85 1.77 -3.60 6.28
C TYR A 85 2.61 -4.85 6.55
N GLN A 86 3.92 -4.70 6.75
CA GLN A 86 4.82 -5.83 7.04
C GLN A 86 4.46 -6.56 8.36
N LEU A 87 4.05 -5.80 9.38
CA LEU A 87 3.56 -6.39 10.63
C LEU A 87 2.23 -7.14 10.47
N ARG A 88 1.34 -6.66 9.59
CA ARG A 88 0.06 -7.34 9.28
C ARG A 88 0.25 -8.57 8.41
N ASP A 89 1.24 -8.53 7.52
CA ASP A 89 1.56 -9.61 6.59
C ASP A 89 2.47 -10.68 7.21
N SER A 90 2.90 -10.51 8.48
CA SER A 90 3.58 -11.54 9.26
C SER A 90 2.64 -12.75 9.45
N PRO A 91 2.85 -13.87 8.74
CA PRO A 91 1.94 -14.99 8.77
C PRO A 91 2.19 -15.80 10.04
N GLY A 92 1.35 -15.59 11.04
CA GLY A 92 1.03 -16.67 11.97
C GLY A 92 0.36 -17.80 11.19
N GLN A 93 1.13 -18.85 10.91
CA GLN A 93 0.71 -20.16 10.40
C GLN A 93 0.31 -20.22 8.90
N PRO A 94 1.07 -20.94 8.04
CA PRO A 94 0.56 -21.37 6.75
C PRO A 94 -0.51 -22.43 7.00
N GLY A 95 -1.76 -21.98 7.19
CA GLY A 95 -2.94 -22.81 7.02
C GLY A 95 -3.04 -23.17 5.54
N GLN A 96 -2.50 -24.34 5.20
CA GLN A 96 -2.76 -25.16 4.02
C GLN A 96 -3.59 -24.45 2.93
N ARG A 97 -2.91 -23.81 1.98
CA ARG A 97 -3.54 -23.51 0.69
C ARG A 97 -4.02 -24.85 0.12
N PRO A 98 -5.32 -25.06 -0.18
CA PRO A 98 -5.74 -26.28 -0.85
C PRO A 98 -4.95 -26.36 -2.16
N GLU A 99 -4.07 -27.35 -2.26
CA GLU A 99 -3.40 -27.66 -3.51
C GLU A 99 -4.49 -28.00 -4.52
N CYS A 100 -4.59 -27.21 -5.58
CA CYS A 100 -5.44 -27.53 -6.70
C CYS A 100 -4.90 -28.83 -7.33
N GLY A 101 -5.54 -29.96 -7.03
CA GLY A 101 -5.34 -31.24 -7.71
C GLY A 101 -4.45 -32.25 -7.00
N ARG A 102 -5.04 -33.01 -6.06
CA ARG A 102 -4.57 -34.37 -5.75
C ARG A 102 -5.75 -35.33 -5.63
N ASP A 103 -6.38 -35.60 -6.77
CA ASP A 103 -7.30 -36.74 -6.92
C ASP A 103 -6.50 -37.97 -7.38
N GLY A 104 -6.59 -39.04 -6.58
CA GLY A 104 -5.96 -40.32 -6.89
C GLY A 104 -6.08 -41.33 -5.75
N ARG A 105 -7.30 -41.51 -5.21
CA ARG A 105 -7.60 -42.62 -4.29
C ARG A 105 -7.45 -43.93 -5.07
N SER A 106 -6.43 -44.70 -4.70
CA SER A 106 -6.25 -46.09 -5.11
C SER A 106 -7.40 -46.92 -4.52
N VAL A 107 -8.31 -47.41 -5.36
CA VAL A 107 -9.26 -48.46 -4.98
C VAL A 107 -8.54 -49.78 -5.12
N ALA A 108 -8.17 -50.40 -3.99
CA ALA A 108 -7.77 -51.81 -3.98
C ALA A 108 -9.04 -52.65 -4.19
N GLY A 109 -9.11 -53.37 -5.30
CA GLY A 109 -10.11 -54.42 -5.54
C GLY A 109 -9.76 -55.69 -4.77
N ASN A 110 -10.80 -56.34 -4.25
CA ASN A 110 -10.80 -57.65 -3.60
C ASN A 110 -11.11 -58.72 -4.64
#